data_AF-A0A7J4QBL3-F1
#
_entry.id   AF-A0A7J4QBL3-F1
#
_cell.length_a   1.000
_cell.length_b   1.000
_cell.length_c   1.000
_cell.angle_alpha   90.00
_cell.angle_beta   90.00
_cell.angle_gamma   90.00
#
_symmetry.space_group_name_H-M   'P 1'
#
loop_
_entity.id
_entity.type
_entity.pdbx_description
1 polymer ?
#
loop_
_entity_poly.entity_id
_entity_poly.type
_entity_poly.pdbx_seq_one_letter_code
_entity_poly.pdbx_strand_id
1 'polypeptide(L)'
;MELALHKNMETIVGQYEGLIAADIVERQATENVSLFAGMDELMQQYESMFSIKGMYKLKHKIKHKIKDKVSIALTPEQIAIFLSATRQYETINYYSRNTGLFVTRLVQNSYKRGYNNFHIDLNGLLRIDYLGYNLQGREENPICLDIKGTAGDYLGKIASYAHIRVDRAGKNWAEDARHIMLTAAELDPEYHNGPIGSILKTNNRTLLPWLRVRGWNHTREPNRIYFIHPDGREELI
;
A
#
# COMPACT_ATOMS: atom_id res chain seq x y z
N MET A 1 40.26 24.16 44.46
CA MET A 1 39.64 24.95 43.38
C MET A 1 39.20 24.04 42.22
N GLU A 2 40.02 23.09 41.77
CA GLU A 2 39.67 22.12 40.70
C GLU A 2 38.45 21.23 41.02
N LEU A 3 38.31 20.76 42.27
CA LEU A 3 37.16 19.94 42.70
C LEU A 3 35.81 20.68 42.63
N ALA A 4 35.81 22.02 42.75
CA ALA A 4 34.59 22.82 42.64
C ALA A 4 34.20 23.07 41.18
N LEU A 5 35.19 23.14 40.28
CA LEU A 5 34.95 23.26 38.83
C LEU A 5 34.37 21.97 38.25
N HIS A 6 34.82 20.80 38.70
CA HIS A 6 34.31 19.52 38.21
C HIS A 6 32.84 19.29 38.58
N LYS A 7 32.48 19.58 39.84
CA LYS A 7 31.09 19.44 40.33
C LYS A 7 30.11 20.40 39.65
N ASN A 8 30.57 21.59 39.26
CA ASN A 8 29.78 22.54 38.48
C ASN A 8 29.59 22.06 37.03
N MET A 9 30.58 21.43 36.40
CA MET A 9 30.43 20.89 35.05
C MET A 9 29.43 19.73 34.98
N GLU A 10 29.46 18.79 35.93
CA GLU A 10 28.50 17.68 35.98
C GLU A 10 27.05 18.17 36.15
N THR A 11 26.86 19.20 36.96
CA THR A 11 25.53 19.81 37.17
C THR A 11 25.00 20.48 35.89
N ILE A 12 25.88 21.15 35.13
CA ILE A 12 25.52 21.78 33.86
C ILE A 12 25.18 20.72 32.80
N VAL A 13 25.99 19.68 32.66
CA VAL A 13 25.74 18.59 31.68
C VAL A 13 24.39 17.90 31.93
N GLY A 14 24.06 17.57 33.19
CA GLY A 14 22.77 16.97 33.52
C GLY A 14 21.56 17.86 33.23
N GLN A 15 21.70 19.19 33.39
CA GLN A 15 20.65 20.14 33.02
C GLN A 15 20.45 20.23 31.50
N TYR A 16 21.53 20.17 30.71
CA TYR A 16 21.45 20.16 29.24
C TYR A 16 20.83 18.88 28.69
N GLU A 17 21.16 17.71 29.25
CA GLU A 17 20.55 16.43 28.86
C GLU A 17 19.04 16.41 29.13
N GLY A 18 18.60 16.96 30.27
CA GLY A 18 17.18 17.09 30.61
C GLY A 18 16.40 18.00 29.65
N LEU A 19 17.00 19.14 29.23
CA LEU A 19 16.38 20.06 28.28
C LEU A 19 16.25 19.47 26.87
N ILE A 20 17.26 18.72 26.42
CA ILE A 20 17.22 18.04 25.12
C ILE A 20 16.14 16.95 25.12
N ALA A 21 16.04 16.17 26.20
CA ALA A 21 15.00 15.15 26.33
C ALA A 21 13.58 15.76 26.32
N ALA A 22 13.38 16.90 26.99
CA ALA A 22 12.09 17.58 27.03
C ALA A 22 11.66 18.13 25.65
N ASP A 23 12.57 18.77 24.89
CA ASP A 23 12.28 19.27 23.53
C ASP A 23 11.98 18.12 22.56
N ILE A 24 12.67 16.98 22.68
CA ILE A 24 12.36 15.77 21.88
C ILE A 24 10.97 15.26 22.20
N VAL A 25 10.60 15.17 23.48
CA VAL A 25 9.27 14.69 23.91
C VAL A 25 8.17 15.64 23.45
N GLU A 26 8.38 16.96 23.55
CA GLU A 26 7.38 17.96 23.12
C GLU A 26 7.19 17.95 21.60
N ARG A 27 8.26 17.79 20.82
CA ARG A 27 8.17 17.61 19.36
C ARG A 27 7.45 16.33 18.98
N GLN A 28 7.77 15.21 19.62
CA GLN A 28 7.07 13.94 19.41
C GLN A 28 5.60 14.03 19.79
N ALA A 29 5.27 14.72 20.89
CA ALA A 29 3.89 14.94 21.30
C ALA A 29 3.13 15.79 20.27
N THR A 30 3.76 16.84 19.75
CA THR A 30 3.15 17.73 18.73
C THR A 30 2.97 17.01 17.39
N GLU A 31 3.96 16.22 16.96
CA GLU A 31 3.88 15.37 15.77
C GLU A 31 2.77 14.32 15.91
N ASN A 32 2.64 13.69 17.08
CA ASN A 32 1.57 12.72 17.35
C ASN A 32 0.19 13.35 17.32
N VAL A 33 0.00 14.54 17.92
CA VAL A 33 -1.29 15.24 17.87
C VAL A 33 -1.67 15.59 16.42
N SER A 34 -0.70 16.02 15.61
CA SER A 34 -0.93 16.26 14.18
C SER A 34 -1.22 14.98 13.39
N LEU A 35 -0.67 13.84 13.81
CA LEU A 35 -0.81 12.56 13.11
C LEU A 35 -2.24 12.01 13.17
N PHE A 36 -2.96 12.27 14.27
CA PHE A 36 -4.32 11.78 14.50
C PHE A 36 -5.42 12.81 14.16
N ALA A 37 -5.07 14.05 13.86
CA ALA A 37 -6.04 15.07 13.48
C ALA A 37 -6.86 14.62 12.26
N GLY A 38 -8.18 14.53 12.42
CA GLY A 38 -9.10 14.08 11.36
C GLY A 38 -9.24 12.57 11.20
N MET A 39 -8.56 11.76 12.02
CA MET A 39 -8.70 10.29 11.99
C MET A 39 -10.13 9.87 12.37
N ASP A 40 -10.76 10.53 13.34
CA ASP A 40 -12.15 10.22 13.73
C ASP A 40 -13.14 10.45 12.57
N GLU A 41 -13.01 11.57 11.85
CA GLU A 41 -13.83 11.84 10.68
C GLU A 41 -13.58 10.82 9.57
N LEU A 42 -12.31 10.45 9.34
CA LEU A 42 -11.93 9.42 8.38
C LEU A 42 -12.55 8.06 8.74
N MET A 43 -12.50 7.68 10.02
CA MET A 43 -13.10 6.43 10.50
C MET A 43 -14.61 6.45 10.34
N GLN A 44 -15.28 7.57 10.60
CA GLN A 44 -16.72 7.71 10.32
C GLN A 44 -17.03 7.59 8.81
N GLN A 45 -16.21 8.16 7.94
CA GLN A 45 -16.35 8.01 6.49
C GLN A 45 -16.19 6.54 6.06
N TYR A 46 -15.20 5.85 6.63
CA TYR A 46 -14.96 4.43 6.40
C TYR A 46 -16.12 3.57 6.89
N GLU A 47 -16.59 3.77 8.12
CA GLU A 47 -17.75 3.08 8.70
C GLU A 47 -19.01 3.27 7.85
N SER A 48 -19.21 4.47 7.30
CA SER A 48 -20.36 4.77 6.43
C SER A 48 -20.42 3.89 5.17
N MET A 49 -19.31 3.25 4.79
CA MET A 49 -19.29 2.31 3.66
C MET A 49 -20.01 0.99 3.97
N PHE A 50 -20.02 0.55 5.22
CA PHE A 50 -20.69 -0.69 5.63
C PHE A 50 -22.20 -0.51 5.75
N SER A 51 -22.66 0.72 6.01
CA SER A 51 -24.07 1.05 6.16
C SER A 51 -24.87 1.10 4.85
N ILE A 52 -24.21 1.01 3.68
CA ILE A 52 -24.88 1.09 2.39
C ILE A 52 -25.55 -0.25 2.05
N LYS A 53 -26.78 -0.45 2.55
CA LYS A 53 -27.67 -1.56 2.14
C LYS A 53 -27.78 -1.60 0.60
N GLY A 54 -27.52 -2.77 0.00
CA GLY A 54 -27.75 -2.98 -1.44
C GLY A 54 -26.52 -2.93 -2.37
N MET A 55 -25.29 -2.90 -1.84
CA MET A 55 -24.07 -2.83 -2.66
C MET A 55 -23.87 -4.01 -3.64
N TYR A 56 -24.57 -5.13 -3.47
CA TYR A 56 -24.47 -6.30 -4.34
C TYR A 56 -24.92 -6.05 -5.78
N LYS A 57 -25.85 -5.12 -6.04
CA LYS A 57 -26.36 -4.84 -7.40
C LYS A 57 -25.57 -3.79 -8.19
N LEU A 58 -24.54 -3.18 -7.59
CA LEU A 58 -24.01 -1.90 -8.06
C LEU A 58 -22.50 -1.89 -8.25
N LYS A 59 -21.93 -2.96 -8.83
CA LYS A 59 -20.49 -3.08 -9.12
C LYS A 59 -19.90 -1.79 -9.74
N HIS A 60 -20.62 -1.13 -10.64
CA HIS A 60 -20.16 0.11 -11.28
C HIS A 60 -20.36 1.40 -10.46
N LYS A 61 -21.37 1.51 -9.58
CA LYS A 61 -21.62 2.76 -8.82
C LYS A 61 -20.75 2.91 -7.57
N ILE A 62 -20.14 1.83 -7.09
CA ILE A 62 -19.31 1.85 -5.87
C ILE A 62 -18.04 2.70 -6.08
N LYS A 63 -17.42 2.62 -7.27
CA LYS A 63 -16.21 3.39 -7.61
C LYS A 63 -16.43 4.91 -7.50
N HIS A 64 -17.56 5.40 -8.00
CA HIS A 64 -17.89 6.82 -7.95
C HIS A 64 -18.14 7.29 -6.50
N LYS A 65 -18.91 6.52 -5.72
CA LYS A 65 -19.24 6.89 -4.33
C LYS A 65 -18.02 7.04 -3.43
N ILE A 66 -16.99 6.21 -3.58
CA ILE A 66 -15.77 6.31 -2.76
C ILE A 66 -14.95 7.53 -3.16
N LYS A 67 -14.81 7.77 -4.48
CA LYS A 67 -14.05 8.90 -5.00
C LYS A 67 -14.57 10.24 -4.47
N ASP A 68 -15.88 10.37 -4.37
CA ASP A 68 -16.56 11.61 -3.97
C ASP A 68 -16.60 11.79 -2.45
N LYS A 69 -16.53 10.72 -1.66
CA LYS A 69 -16.58 10.77 -0.19
C LYS A 69 -15.22 11.01 0.46
N VAL A 70 -14.14 10.50 -0.12
CA VAL A 70 -12.80 10.55 0.48
C VAL A 70 -11.92 11.53 -0.29
N SER A 71 -11.87 12.77 0.22
CA SER A 71 -11.06 13.88 -0.33
C SER A 71 -9.76 14.10 0.45
N ILE A 72 -9.68 13.64 1.69
CA ILE A 72 -8.49 13.76 2.54
C ILE A 72 -7.29 13.05 1.94
N ALA A 73 -6.12 13.66 2.09
CA ALA A 73 -4.83 13.10 1.73
C ALA A 73 -4.04 12.89 3.03
N LEU A 74 -3.61 11.65 3.25
CA LEU A 74 -2.81 11.25 4.40
C LEU A 74 -1.36 11.03 3.97
N THR A 75 -0.42 11.12 4.91
CA THR A 75 0.95 10.62 4.66
C THR A 75 0.96 9.09 4.58
N PRO A 76 2.01 8.46 4.01
CA PRO A 76 2.15 7.01 4.04
C PRO A 76 2.02 6.39 5.43
N GLU A 77 2.59 7.03 6.46
CA GLU A 77 2.57 6.58 7.84
C GLU A 77 1.15 6.64 8.42
N GLN A 78 0.42 7.71 8.15
CA GLN A 78 -0.98 7.84 8.56
C GLN A 78 -1.88 6.80 7.88
N ILE A 79 -1.60 6.42 6.62
CA ILE A 79 -2.32 5.33 5.95
C ILE A 79 -2.06 3.99 6.65
N ALA A 80 -0.83 3.73 7.08
CA ALA A 80 -0.49 2.51 7.83
C ALA A 80 -1.21 2.44 9.18
N ILE A 81 -1.30 3.58 9.89
CA ILE A 81 -2.05 3.70 11.16
C ILE A 81 -3.54 3.44 10.92
N PHE A 82 -4.12 4.11 9.92
CA PHE A 82 -5.53 3.91 9.55
C PHE A 82 -5.81 2.43 9.26
N LEU A 83 -4.99 1.78 8.44
CA LEU A 83 -5.17 0.37 8.08
C LEU A 83 -5.14 -0.54 9.30
N SER A 84 -4.22 -0.30 10.25
CA SER A 84 -4.15 -1.04 11.51
C SER A 84 -5.43 -0.87 12.34
N ALA A 85 -5.99 0.34 12.39
CA ALA A 85 -7.25 0.63 13.09
C ALA A 85 -8.46 -0.07 12.46
N THR A 86 -8.39 -0.48 11.19
CA THR A 86 -9.49 -1.19 10.53
C THR A 86 -9.65 -2.65 10.98
N ARG A 87 -8.68 -3.22 11.70
CA ARG A 87 -8.73 -4.63 12.16
C ARG A 87 -10.01 -4.98 12.91
N GLN A 88 -10.56 -4.05 13.70
CA GLN A 88 -11.79 -4.28 14.47
C GLN A 88 -13.04 -4.56 13.60
N TYR A 89 -13.00 -4.26 12.29
CA TYR A 89 -14.11 -4.46 11.36
C TYR A 89 -13.98 -5.74 10.52
N GLU A 90 -13.00 -6.61 10.79
CA GLU A 90 -12.71 -7.81 9.98
C GLU A 90 -13.87 -8.79 9.85
N THR A 91 -14.73 -8.84 10.87
CA THR A 91 -15.90 -9.71 10.90
C THR A 91 -17.08 -9.15 10.10
N ILE A 92 -16.99 -7.89 9.65
CA ILE A 92 -18.06 -7.24 8.89
C ILE A 92 -18.02 -7.71 7.44
N ASN A 93 -19.20 -8.03 6.90
CA ASN A 93 -19.35 -8.37 5.49
C ASN A 93 -18.73 -7.30 4.59
N TYR A 94 -17.99 -7.75 3.58
CA TYR A 94 -17.28 -6.90 2.60
C TYR A 94 -16.13 -6.07 3.18
N TYR A 95 -15.66 -6.35 4.40
CA TYR A 95 -14.45 -5.76 4.97
C TYR A 95 -13.30 -5.72 3.97
N SER A 96 -12.83 -6.89 3.53
CA SER A 96 -11.70 -7.04 2.58
C SER A 96 -11.79 -6.07 1.40
N ARG A 97 -12.91 -6.11 0.67
CA ARG A 97 -13.16 -5.28 -0.51
C ARG A 97 -13.25 -3.78 -0.18
N ASN A 98 -13.97 -3.42 0.86
CA ASN A 98 -14.19 -2.01 1.21
C ASN A 98 -12.89 -1.38 1.71
N THR A 99 -12.14 -2.09 2.55
CA THR A 99 -10.81 -1.67 3.04
C THR A 99 -9.87 -1.43 1.88
N GLY A 100 -9.71 -2.38 0.96
CA GLY A 100 -8.77 -2.20 -0.15
C GLY A 100 -9.14 -1.05 -1.09
N LEU A 101 -10.43 -0.87 -1.42
CA LEU A 101 -10.86 0.28 -2.21
C LEU A 101 -10.64 1.62 -1.49
N PHE A 102 -10.89 1.68 -0.19
CA PHE A 102 -10.73 2.89 0.61
C PHE A 102 -9.25 3.26 0.78
N VAL A 103 -8.40 2.29 1.15
CA VAL A 103 -6.94 2.47 1.26
C VAL A 103 -6.35 2.90 -0.08
N THR A 104 -6.77 2.28 -1.18
CA THR A 104 -6.34 2.68 -2.53
C THR A 104 -6.68 4.13 -2.84
N ARG A 105 -7.86 4.60 -2.40
CA ARG A 105 -8.26 5.99 -2.55
C ARG A 105 -7.37 6.94 -1.73
N LEU A 106 -7.01 6.55 -0.51
CA LEU A 106 -6.08 7.32 0.34
C LEU A 106 -4.69 7.39 -0.29
N VAL A 107 -4.15 6.26 -0.77
CA VAL A 107 -2.89 6.21 -1.52
C VAL A 107 -2.93 7.14 -2.73
N GLN A 108 -3.99 7.09 -3.53
CA GLN A 108 -4.13 7.96 -4.69
C GLN A 108 -4.20 9.45 -4.32
N ASN A 109 -4.87 9.81 -3.23
CA ASN A 109 -4.95 11.19 -2.75
C ASN A 109 -3.60 11.66 -2.20
N SER A 110 -2.89 10.80 -1.47
CA SER A 110 -1.52 11.02 -0.98
C SER A 110 -0.55 11.25 -2.15
N TYR A 111 -0.66 10.46 -3.21
CA TYR A 111 0.14 10.63 -4.43
C TYR A 111 -0.06 11.99 -5.10
N LYS A 112 -1.28 12.52 -5.12
CA LYS A 112 -1.52 13.87 -5.63
C LYS A 112 -0.85 14.98 -4.79
N ARG A 113 -0.41 14.68 -3.58
CA ARG A 113 0.37 15.56 -2.71
C ARG A 113 1.88 15.37 -2.84
N GLY A 114 2.33 14.46 -3.71
CA GLY A 114 3.75 14.20 -3.98
C GLY A 114 4.31 12.93 -3.33
N TYR A 115 3.53 12.22 -2.51
CA TYR A 115 3.96 10.96 -1.91
C TYR A 115 3.87 9.80 -2.90
N ASN A 116 4.96 9.11 -3.18
CA ASN A 116 4.98 8.02 -4.15
C ASN A 116 5.44 6.68 -3.56
N ASN A 117 5.88 6.63 -2.31
CA ASN A 117 6.35 5.42 -1.65
C ASN A 117 5.43 5.05 -0.49
N PHE A 118 4.83 3.87 -0.57
CA PHE A 118 3.86 3.38 0.40
C PHE A 118 4.28 2.00 0.90
N HIS A 119 4.40 1.87 2.22
CA HIS A 119 4.60 0.60 2.88
C HIS A 119 3.30 0.16 3.54
N ILE A 120 2.79 -1.01 3.14
CA ILE A 120 1.50 -1.54 3.60
C ILE A 120 1.76 -2.88 4.28
N ASP A 121 1.56 -2.94 5.59
CA ASP A 121 1.65 -4.19 6.35
C ASP A 121 0.26 -4.82 6.54
N LEU A 122 0.05 -5.97 5.91
CA LEU A 122 -1.16 -6.78 6.03
C LEU A 122 -0.99 -7.94 7.03
N ASN A 123 0.14 -8.03 7.74
CA ASN A 123 0.35 -9.09 8.72
C ASN A 123 -0.63 -8.95 9.88
N GLY A 124 -1.30 -10.06 10.20
CA GLY A 124 -2.37 -10.07 11.20
C GLY A 124 -3.64 -9.35 10.75
N LEU A 125 -3.81 -9.12 9.44
CA LEU A 125 -5.10 -8.77 8.85
C LEU A 125 -5.62 -9.93 7.98
N LEU A 126 -6.94 -9.97 7.79
CA LEU A 126 -7.52 -10.75 6.69
C LEU A 126 -7.00 -10.23 5.34
N ARG A 127 -6.97 -11.11 4.33
CA ARG A 127 -6.62 -10.71 2.96
C ARG A 127 -7.48 -9.51 2.52
N ILE A 128 -6.86 -8.52 1.88
CA ILE A 128 -7.51 -7.28 1.46
C ILE A 128 -7.63 -7.23 -0.07
N ASP A 129 -8.84 -7.35 -0.59
CA ASP A 129 -9.15 -7.30 -2.02
C ASP A 129 -9.15 -5.85 -2.54
N TYR A 130 -8.89 -5.66 -3.83
CA TYR A 130 -8.90 -4.37 -4.54
C TYR A 130 -7.86 -3.35 -4.07
N LEU A 131 -6.83 -3.78 -3.34
CA LEU A 131 -5.70 -2.91 -3.03
C LEU A 131 -4.99 -2.49 -4.34
N GLY A 132 -4.64 -1.22 -4.48
CA GLY A 132 -4.03 -0.68 -5.70
C GLY A 132 -4.96 -0.61 -6.92
N TYR A 133 -6.26 -0.90 -6.78
CA TYR A 133 -7.22 -0.84 -7.87
C TYR A 133 -7.32 0.55 -8.52
N ASN A 134 -7.07 0.63 -9.83
CA ASN A 134 -7.15 1.89 -10.59
C ASN A 134 -6.24 3.01 -10.02
N LEU A 135 -5.09 2.65 -9.46
CA LEU A 135 -4.04 3.64 -9.20
C LEU A 135 -3.56 4.27 -10.51
N GLN A 136 -3.33 5.57 -10.50
CA GLN A 136 -2.89 6.35 -11.65
C GLN A 136 -1.64 7.14 -11.26
N GLY A 137 -0.48 6.54 -11.51
CA GLY A 137 0.81 7.18 -11.38
C GLY A 137 1.21 7.95 -12.64
N ARG A 138 2.49 8.32 -12.72
CA ARG A 138 3.12 8.89 -13.93
C ARG A 138 4.42 8.15 -14.20
N GLU A 139 4.89 8.17 -15.44
CA GLU A 139 6.13 7.47 -15.83
C GLU A 139 7.35 8.00 -15.05
N GLU A 140 7.45 9.32 -14.93
CA GLU A 140 8.52 10.01 -14.20
C GLU A 140 8.38 9.91 -12.67
N ASN A 141 7.22 9.46 -12.17
CA ASN A 141 6.94 9.35 -10.76
C ASN A 141 5.94 8.20 -10.48
N PRO A 142 6.36 6.94 -10.64
CA PRO A 142 5.46 5.81 -10.47
C PRO A 142 5.05 5.65 -9.01
N ILE A 143 3.85 5.14 -8.76
CA ILE A 143 3.39 4.85 -7.40
C ILE A 143 4.02 3.53 -6.95
N CYS A 144 4.85 3.58 -5.92
CA CYS A 144 5.53 2.43 -5.34
C CYS A 144 4.76 1.91 -4.11
N LEU A 145 4.21 0.70 -4.20
CA LEU A 145 3.56 -0.01 -3.09
C LEU A 145 4.41 -1.23 -2.72
N ASP A 146 4.94 -1.25 -1.49
CA ASP A 146 5.55 -2.43 -0.88
C ASP A 146 4.58 -3.02 0.14
N ILE A 147 4.06 -4.22 -0.15
CA ILE A 147 2.99 -4.87 0.61
C ILE A 147 3.57 -6.10 1.31
N LYS A 148 3.54 -6.09 2.65
CA LYS A 148 3.88 -7.24 3.48
C LYS A 148 2.64 -8.05 3.81
N GLY A 149 2.74 -9.38 3.70
CA GLY A 149 1.61 -10.29 3.91
C GLY A 149 0.80 -10.61 2.64
N THR A 150 -0.47 -10.96 2.82
CA THR A 150 -1.32 -11.49 1.73
C THR A 150 -2.30 -10.44 1.23
N ALA A 151 -2.08 -9.93 0.02
CA ALA A 151 -3.08 -9.16 -0.71
C ALA A 151 -4.16 -10.10 -1.26
N GLY A 152 -5.40 -9.63 -1.28
CA GLY A 152 -6.54 -10.38 -1.82
C GLY A 152 -6.65 -10.29 -3.34
N ASP A 153 -7.88 -10.45 -3.82
CA ASP A 153 -8.20 -10.44 -5.25
C ASP A 153 -8.12 -9.03 -5.85
N TYR A 154 -7.86 -8.92 -7.15
CA TYR A 154 -7.84 -7.68 -7.93
C TYR A 154 -6.77 -6.66 -7.49
N LEU A 155 -5.68 -7.12 -6.87
CA LEU A 155 -4.52 -6.29 -6.53
C LEU A 155 -4.01 -5.57 -7.79
N GLY A 156 -3.96 -4.24 -7.79
CA GLY A 156 -3.40 -3.46 -8.90
C GLY A 156 -4.19 -3.53 -10.22
N LYS A 157 -5.42 -4.09 -10.21
CA LYS A 157 -6.25 -4.15 -11.43
C LYS A 157 -6.47 -2.73 -11.99
N ILE A 158 -6.36 -2.60 -13.32
CA ILE A 158 -6.43 -1.33 -14.09
C ILE A 158 -5.51 -0.21 -13.57
N ALA A 159 -4.46 -0.54 -12.82
CA ALA A 159 -3.47 0.45 -12.40
C ALA A 159 -2.58 0.86 -13.57
N SER A 160 -2.08 2.09 -13.53
CA SER A 160 -1.12 2.62 -14.49
C SER A 160 0.06 3.27 -13.78
N TYR A 161 1.28 3.03 -14.29
CA TYR A 161 2.53 3.58 -13.75
C TYR A 161 2.67 3.34 -12.24
N ALA A 162 2.63 2.06 -11.85
CA ALA A 162 2.80 1.64 -10.47
C ALA A 162 3.86 0.54 -10.36
N HIS A 163 4.60 0.54 -9.27
CA HIS A 163 5.53 -0.52 -8.89
C HIS A 163 4.94 -1.21 -7.66
N ILE A 164 4.40 -2.41 -7.80
CA ILE A 164 3.77 -3.13 -6.70
C ILE A 164 4.64 -4.36 -6.36
N ARG A 165 5.19 -4.34 -5.16
CA ARG A 165 5.84 -5.48 -4.52
C ARG A 165 4.90 -6.06 -3.49
N VAL A 166 4.71 -7.37 -3.50
CA VAL A 166 3.82 -8.06 -2.56
C VAL A 166 4.40 -9.42 -2.18
N ASP A 167 4.24 -9.85 -0.93
CA ASP A 167 4.67 -11.19 -0.55
C ASP A 167 3.77 -12.25 -1.24
N ARG A 168 2.44 -12.12 -1.10
CA ARG A 168 1.45 -13.02 -1.73
C ARG A 168 0.26 -12.26 -2.32
N ALA A 169 -0.17 -12.63 -3.52
CA ALA A 169 -1.33 -12.04 -4.19
C ALA A 169 -2.44 -13.08 -4.45
N GLY A 170 -3.71 -12.64 -4.30
CA GLY A 170 -4.89 -13.41 -4.64
C GLY A 170 -5.24 -13.39 -6.14
N LYS A 171 -6.52 -13.60 -6.45
CA LYS A 171 -7.02 -13.80 -7.82
C LYS A 171 -7.07 -12.50 -8.64
N ASN A 172 -7.02 -12.61 -9.97
CA ASN A 172 -7.10 -11.48 -10.91
C ASN A 172 -6.20 -10.25 -10.61
N TRP A 173 -5.00 -10.48 -10.08
CA TRP A 173 -4.04 -9.39 -9.85
C TRP A 173 -3.57 -8.80 -11.18
N ALA A 174 -3.39 -7.48 -11.19
CA ALA A 174 -2.95 -6.66 -12.31
C ALA A 174 -3.74 -6.84 -13.62
N GLU A 175 -4.95 -7.39 -13.55
CA GLU A 175 -5.84 -7.48 -14.71
C GLU A 175 -6.01 -6.08 -15.34
N ASP A 176 -5.86 -5.99 -16.66
CA ASP A 176 -5.96 -4.74 -17.43
C ASP A 176 -5.01 -3.59 -16.97
N ALA A 177 -4.00 -3.87 -16.14
CA ALA A 177 -3.00 -2.88 -15.75
C ALA A 177 -2.08 -2.55 -16.93
N ARG A 178 -1.50 -1.34 -16.91
CA ARG A 178 -0.61 -0.82 -17.96
C ARG A 178 0.64 -0.23 -17.34
N HIS A 179 1.80 -0.49 -17.91
CA HIS A 179 3.08 0.04 -17.42
C HIS A 179 3.26 -0.19 -15.91
N ILE A 180 2.90 -1.39 -15.44
CA ILE A 180 3.07 -1.79 -14.05
C ILE A 180 4.30 -2.69 -13.94
N MET A 181 5.12 -2.45 -12.92
CA MET A 181 6.16 -3.38 -12.49
C MET A 181 5.63 -4.15 -11.29
N LEU A 182 5.57 -5.48 -11.42
CA LEU A 182 5.05 -6.34 -10.37
C LEU A 182 6.12 -7.32 -9.92
N THR A 183 6.29 -7.40 -8.61
CA THR A 183 7.16 -8.40 -7.96
C THR A 183 6.37 -9.10 -6.88
N ALA A 184 6.10 -10.39 -7.08
CA ALA A 184 5.44 -11.25 -6.08
C ALA A 184 6.37 -12.42 -5.71
N ALA A 185 6.46 -12.74 -4.41
CA ALA A 185 7.21 -13.90 -3.95
C ALA A 185 6.43 -15.21 -4.20
N GLU A 186 5.13 -15.18 -3.93
CA GLU A 186 4.22 -16.30 -4.22
C GLU A 186 2.95 -15.79 -4.92
N LEU A 187 2.44 -16.59 -5.86
CA LEU A 187 1.17 -16.35 -6.56
C LEU A 187 0.26 -17.55 -6.35
N ASP A 188 -1.03 -17.29 -6.14
CA ASP A 188 -2.04 -18.35 -6.21
C ASP A 188 -2.13 -18.87 -7.66
N PRO A 189 -1.87 -20.16 -7.94
CA PRO A 189 -1.90 -20.71 -9.30
C PRO A 189 -3.31 -20.72 -9.92
N GLU A 190 -4.36 -20.50 -9.13
CA GLU A 190 -5.73 -20.48 -9.61
C GLU A 190 -6.13 -19.12 -10.19
N TYR A 191 -6.03 -19.01 -11.52
CA TYR A 191 -6.66 -17.99 -12.40
C TYR A 191 -6.08 -16.58 -12.44
N HIS A 192 -5.34 -16.24 -13.51
CA HIS A 192 -5.22 -14.84 -13.96
C HIS A 192 -5.20 -14.69 -15.50
N ASN A 193 -5.87 -13.63 -15.98
CA ASN A 193 -5.51 -12.93 -17.23
C ASN A 193 -4.40 -11.95 -16.86
N GLY A 194 -3.23 -12.04 -17.52
CA GLY A 194 -2.10 -11.19 -17.19
C GLY A 194 -2.34 -9.72 -17.55
N PRO A 195 -1.59 -8.78 -16.95
CA PRO A 195 -1.58 -7.37 -17.36
C PRO A 195 -1.18 -7.23 -18.84
N ILE A 196 -1.33 -6.04 -19.42
CA ILE A 196 -0.96 -5.77 -20.82
C ILE A 196 0.26 -4.84 -20.83
N GLY A 197 1.23 -5.09 -21.71
CA GLY A 197 2.42 -4.23 -21.86
C GLY A 197 3.19 -4.02 -20.55
N SER A 198 3.21 -5.03 -19.69
CA SER A 198 3.72 -4.91 -18.33
C SER A 198 4.98 -5.72 -18.10
N ILE A 199 5.74 -5.32 -17.09
CA ILE A 199 6.99 -5.97 -16.68
C ILE A 199 6.67 -6.82 -15.45
N LEU A 200 6.68 -8.13 -15.64
CA LEU A 200 6.50 -9.09 -14.56
C LEU A 200 7.88 -9.59 -14.16
N LYS A 201 8.25 -9.41 -12.89
CA LYS A 201 9.51 -9.96 -12.37
C LYS A 201 9.23 -10.96 -11.25
N THR A 202 9.90 -12.11 -11.27
CA THR A 202 9.79 -13.10 -10.20
C THR A 202 11.12 -13.82 -9.98
N ASN A 203 11.44 -14.12 -8.73
CA ASN A 203 12.55 -15.02 -8.36
C ASN A 203 12.08 -16.47 -8.16
N ASN A 204 10.80 -16.77 -8.35
CA ASN A 204 10.23 -18.09 -8.14
C ASN A 204 10.13 -18.85 -9.47
N ARG A 205 11.05 -19.80 -9.68
CA ARG A 205 11.17 -20.53 -10.94
C ARG A 205 9.93 -21.39 -11.25
N THR A 206 9.19 -21.80 -10.23
CA THR A 206 7.96 -22.59 -10.39
C THR A 206 6.83 -21.80 -11.06
N LEU A 207 6.90 -20.46 -11.05
CA LEU A 207 5.94 -19.58 -11.70
C LEU A 207 6.20 -19.40 -13.20
N LEU A 208 7.40 -19.69 -13.70
CA LEU A 208 7.78 -19.40 -15.10
C LEU A 208 6.91 -20.12 -16.15
N PRO A 209 6.61 -21.43 -16.04
CA PRO A 209 5.73 -22.09 -17.00
C PRO A 209 4.35 -21.43 -17.07
N TRP A 210 3.83 -20.98 -15.92
CA TRP A 210 2.53 -20.32 -15.83
C TRP A 210 2.53 -18.93 -16.47
N LEU A 211 3.57 -18.13 -16.22
CA LEU A 211 3.73 -16.80 -16.80
C LEU A 211 3.87 -16.87 -18.33
N ARG A 212 4.53 -17.90 -18.87
CA ARG A 212 4.69 -18.12 -20.32
C ARG A 212 3.39 -18.45 -21.04
N VAL A 213 2.58 -19.37 -20.49
CA VAL A 213 1.35 -19.86 -21.16
C VAL A 213 0.30 -18.77 -21.34
N ARG A 214 0.25 -17.77 -20.45
CA ARG A 214 -0.82 -16.77 -20.43
C ARG A 214 -0.40 -15.36 -20.82
N GLY A 215 0.89 -15.10 -21.03
CA GLY A 215 1.38 -13.79 -21.46
C GLY A 215 1.05 -13.42 -22.91
N TRP A 216 0.38 -14.29 -23.69
CA TRP A 216 0.47 -14.23 -25.15
C TRP A 216 -0.81 -13.97 -25.96
N ASN A 217 -2.02 -14.07 -25.42
CA ASN A 217 -3.14 -14.33 -26.35
C ASN A 217 -3.99 -13.17 -26.85
N HIS A 218 -3.95 -11.92 -26.35
CA HIS A 218 -4.96 -10.94 -26.80
C HIS A 218 -4.56 -9.47 -27.03
N THR A 219 -3.28 -9.06 -27.03
CA THR A 219 -2.95 -7.62 -27.13
C THR A 219 -1.74 -7.23 -27.98
N ARG A 220 -1.76 -5.98 -28.47
CA ARG A 220 -0.76 -5.36 -29.37
C ARG A 220 0.63 -5.16 -28.74
N GLU A 221 0.76 -5.25 -27.41
CA GLU A 221 2.03 -5.15 -26.69
C GLU A 221 2.23 -6.38 -25.80
N PRO A 222 3.26 -7.21 -26.04
CA PRO A 222 3.53 -8.38 -25.22
C PRO A 222 4.08 -7.98 -23.85
N ASN A 223 3.73 -8.76 -22.83
CA ASN A 223 4.37 -8.63 -21.52
C ASN A 223 5.85 -9.01 -21.62
N ARG A 224 6.67 -8.38 -20.78
CA ARG A 224 8.06 -8.78 -20.56
C ARG A 224 8.15 -9.49 -19.22
N ILE A 225 8.53 -10.76 -19.24
CA ILE A 225 8.67 -11.58 -18.03
C ILE A 225 10.16 -11.72 -17.74
N TYR A 226 10.58 -11.28 -16.56
CA TYR A 226 11.95 -11.44 -16.09
C TYR A 226 12.01 -12.43 -14.93
N PHE A 227 12.92 -13.39 -15.02
CA PHE A 227 13.35 -14.18 -13.88
C PHE A 227 14.49 -13.44 -13.17
N ILE A 228 14.36 -13.23 -11.85
CA ILE A 228 15.40 -12.61 -11.02
C ILE A 228 16.20 -13.74 -10.37
N HIS A 229 17.46 -13.87 -10.75
CA HIS A 229 18.39 -14.85 -10.16
C HIS A 229 18.78 -14.46 -8.72
N PRO A 230 19.27 -15.42 -7.90
CA PRO A 230 19.73 -15.13 -6.53
C PRO A 230 20.85 -14.08 -6.44
N ASP A 231 21.65 -13.92 -7.50
CA ASP A 231 22.70 -12.90 -7.64
C ASP A 231 22.16 -11.51 -8.06
N GLY A 232 20.84 -11.37 -8.23
CA GLY A 232 20.16 -10.16 -8.66
C GLY A 232 20.12 -9.95 -10.17
N ARG A 233 20.72 -10.83 -10.98
CA ARG A 233 20.66 -10.74 -12.44
C ARG A 233 19.25 -10.98 -12.94
N GLU A 234 18.82 -10.23 -13.96
CA GLU A 234 17.53 -10.40 -14.62
C GLU A 234 17.70 -11.17 -15.94
N GLU A 235 16.88 -12.20 -16.15
CA GLU A 235 16.81 -13.00 -17.39
C GLU A 235 15.44 -12.80 -18.03
N LEU A 236 15.38 -12.30 -19.27
CA LEU A 236 14.14 -12.20 -20.03
C LEU A 236 13.72 -13.60 -20.52
N ILE A 237 12.48 -13.99 -20.21
CA ILE A 237 11.94 -15.36 -20.35
C ILE A 237 10.98 -15.51 -21.52
#